data_AF-A0A177APC5-F1
#
_entry.id   AF-A0A177APC5-F1
#
_cell.length_a   1.000
_cell.length_b   1.000
_cell.length_c   1.000
_cell.angle_alpha   90.00
_cell.angle_beta   90.00
_cell.angle_gamma   90.00
#
_symmetry.space_group_name_H-M   'P 1'
#
loop_
_entity.id
_entity.type
_entity.pdbx_description
1 polymer ?
#
loop_
_entity_poly.entity_id
_entity_poly.type
_entity_poly.pdbx_seq_one_letter_code
_entity_poly.pdbx_strand_id
1 'polypeptide(L)'
;NEEIKRGIIRNLEVDNRIVLPYNKICSLIITSRDVIHSFSIPGLGIKIDAIPGRLNNRIIFRKLPGVFYGQCSELCGIDHRFIPICLEFISREHFNKLNN
;
A
#
# COMPACT_ATOMS: atom_id res chain seq x y z
N ASN A 1 5.45 -23.11 -7.89
CA ASN A 1 4.28 -23.47 -7.07
C ASN A 1 4.67 -23.34 -5.62
N GLU A 2 4.66 -22.11 -5.10
CA GLU A 2 4.79 -21.92 -3.64
C GLU A 2 3.42 -22.14 -3.02
N GLU A 3 3.35 -23.03 -2.03
CA GLU A 3 2.14 -23.27 -1.28
C GLU A 3 1.76 -22.01 -0.50
N ILE A 4 0.61 -21.45 -0.85
CA ILE A 4 0.00 -20.35 -0.10
C ILE A 4 -0.41 -20.92 1.27
N LYS A 5 0.18 -20.41 2.35
CA LYS A 5 -0.23 -20.80 3.71
C LYS A 5 -1.74 -20.57 3.86
N ARG A 6 -2.44 -21.50 4.52
CA ARG A 6 -3.89 -21.36 4.78
C ARG A 6 -4.20 -19.99 5.39
N GLY A 7 -5.17 -19.29 4.82
CA GLY A 7 -5.62 -17.96 5.27
C GLY A 7 -5.00 -16.77 4.53
N ILE A 8 -3.98 -16.99 3.67
CA ILE A 8 -3.39 -15.94 2.84
C ILE A 8 -4.24 -15.71 1.58
N ILE A 9 -4.44 -14.44 1.22
CA ILE A 9 -5.17 -14.06 0.02
C ILE A 9 -4.22 -14.06 -1.19
N ARG A 10 -4.48 -14.95 -2.14
CA ARG A 10 -3.67 -15.10 -3.36
C ARG A 10 -3.56 -13.77 -4.13
N ASN A 11 -2.34 -13.40 -4.51
CA ASN A 11 -1.99 -12.19 -5.27
C ASN A 11 -2.31 -10.84 -4.59
N LEU A 12 -2.74 -10.83 -3.32
CA LEU A 12 -2.98 -9.60 -2.56
C LEU A 12 -2.08 -9.48 -1.33
N GLU A 13 -1.63 -10.59 -0.77
CA GLU A 13 -0.64 -10.55 0.32
C GLU A 13 0.74 -10.12 -0.20
N VAL A 14 1.50 -9.47 0.67
CA VAL A 14 2.87 -9.02 0.44
C VAL A 14 3.75 -9.48 1.60
N ASP A 15 5.05 -9.61 1.36
CA ASP A 15 6.02 -9.97 2.40
C ASP A 15 6.13 -8.86 3.46
N ASN A 16 6.13 -7.60 3.01
CA ASN A 16 6.25 -6.42 3.87
C ASN A 16 5.11 -5.46 3.59
N ARG A 17 4.28 -5.22 4.60
CA ARG A 17 3.16 -4.28 4.51
C ARG A 17 3.64 -2.86 4.80
N ILE A 18 2.97 -1.89 4.21
CA ILE A 18 3.13 -0.48 4.60
C ILE A 18 2.39 -0.29 5.91
N VAL A 19 3.11 -0.03 6.99
CA VAL A 19 2.53 0.13 8.32
C VAL A 19 2.40 1.62 8.65
N LEU A 20 1.23 2.06 9.11
CA LEU A 20 0.96 3.42 9.56
C LEU A 20 0.22 3.43 10.91
N PRO A 21 0.38 4.47 11.74
CA PRO A 21 -0.42 4.59 12.95
C PRO A 21 -1.86 5.04 12.62
N TYR A 22 -2.87 4.40 13.21
CA TYR A 22 -4.24 4.95 13.18
C TYR A 22 -4.34 6.21 14.06
N ASN A 23 -5.39 6.99 13.85
CA ASN A 23 -5.70 8.27 14.50
C ASN A 23 -4.56 9.30 14.37
N LYS A 24 -3.81 9.25 13.29
CA LYS A 24 -2.79 10.24 12.92
C LYS A 24 -2.97 10.63 11.45
N ILE A 25 -2.76 11.91 11.15
CA ILE A 25 -2.69 12.38 9.78
C ILE A 25 -1.30 12.02 9.23
N CYS A 26 -1.27 11.29 8.12
CA CYS A 26 -0.05 10.92 7.41
C CYS A 26 -0.11 11.47 5.99
N SER A 27 1.06 11.71 5.39
CA SER A 27 1.19 12.10 3.99
C SER A 27 1.86 10.96 3.24
N LEU A 28 1.22 10.51 2.17
CA LEU A 28 1.76 9.56 1.21
C LEU A 28 2.31 10.35 0.04
N ILE A 29 3.61 10.24 -0.21
CA ILE A 29 4.25 10.80 -1.40
C ILE A 29 4.59 9.62 -2.31
N ILE A 30 3.99 9.62 -3.49
CA ILE A 30 4.03 8.51 -4.44
C ILE A 30 4.66 9.00 -5.74
N THR A 31 5.60 8.22 -6.26
CA THR A 31 6.26 8.43 -7.54
C THR A 31 6.72 7.07 -8.09
N SER A 32 7.19 7.05 -9.33
CA SER A 32 7.77 5.85 -9.93
C SER A 32 9.22 6.11 -10.33
N ARG A 33 10.00 5.03 -10.43
CA ARG A 33 11.39 5.06 -10.90
C ARG A 33 11.54 4.65 -12.37
N ASP A 34 10.60 3.89 -12.92
CA ASP A 34 10.68 3.29 -14.25
C ASP A 34 9.57 3.78 -15.19
N VAL A 35 8.41 3.13 -15.18
CA VAL A 35 7.22 3.44 -15.98
C VAL A 35 6.11 3.98 -15.09
N ILE A 36 4.96 4.32 -15.65
CA ILE A 36 3.82 4.76 -14.85
C ILE A 36 3.20 3.53 -14.15
N HIS A 37 3.00 3.65 -12.84
CA HIS A 37 2.17 2.74 -12.05
C HIS A 37 1.01 3.53 -11.44
N SER A 38 0.08 2.87 -10.75
CA SER A 38 -0.95 3.58 -9.97
C SER A 38 -1.19 2.90 -8.64
N PHE A 39 -0.88 3.62 -7.56
CA PHE A 39 -1.08 3.18 -6.19
C PHE A 39 -2.56 3.29 -5.85
N SER A 40 -3.27 2.15 -5.83
CA SER A 40 -4.70 2.11 -5.53
C SER A 40 -5.02 1.18 -4.38
N ILE A 41 -5.78 1.68 -3.41
CA ILE A 41 -6.37 0.92 -2.31
C ILE A 41 -7.87 1.28 -2.24
N PRO A 42 -8.76 0.48 -2.86
CA PRO A 42 -10.19 0.79 -2.96
C PRO A 42 -10.88 0.95 -1.60
N GLY A 43 -10.53 0.12 -0.60
CA GLY A 43 -11.08 0.21 0.77
C GLY A 43 -10.69 1.49 1.53
N LEU A 44 -9.80 2.30 0.96
CA LEU A 44 -9.42 3.63 1.44
C LEU A 44 -9.86 4.75 0.49
N GLY A 45 -10.47 4.44 -0.65
CA GLY A 45 -10.79 5.42 -1.69
C GLY A 45 -9.55 6.10 -2.28
N ILE A 46 -8.42 5.38 -2.34
CA ILE A 46 -7.16 5.92 -2.86
C ILE A 46 -6.91 5.34 -4.25
N LYS A 47 -6.63 6.22 -5.21
CA LYS A 47 -6.02 5.92 -6.51
C LYS A 47 -5.14 7.10 -6.88
N ILE A 48 -3.83 6.89 -6.95
CA ILE A 48 -2.85 7.94 -7.22
C ILE A 48 -1.81 7.38 -8.18
N ASP A 49 -1.64 8.03 -9.31
CA ASP A 49 -0.66 7.59 -10.30
C ASP A 49 0.76 7.89 -9.81
N ALA A 50 1.65 6.92 -9.97
CA ALA A 50 3.07 7.00 -9.70
C ALA A 50 3.78 7.28 -11.02
N ILE A 51 4.12 8.55 -11.26
CA ILE A 51 4.67 9.02 -12.54
C ILE A 51 6.18 9.33 -12.34
N PRO A 52 7.07 8.79 -13.18
CA PRO A 52 8.49 9.13 -13.13
C PRO A 52 8.73 10.63 -13.24
N GLY A 53 9.54 11.19 -12.34
CA GLY A 53 9.84 12.63 -12.31
C GLY A 53 8.75 13.51 -11.68
N ARG A 54 7.64 12.94 -11.17
CA ARG A 54 6.58 13.68 -10.46
C ARG A 54 6.30 13.07 -9.09
N LEU A 55 6.28 13.92 -8.07
CA LEU A 55 5.88 13.55 -6.70
C LEU A 55 4.41 13.89 -6.49
N ASN A 56 3.54 12.88 -6.39
CA ASN A 56 2.14 13.06 -6.04
C ASN A 56 1.95 12.86 -4.54
N ASN A 57 1.36 13.86 -3.86
CA ASN A 57 1.10 13.82 -2.42
C ASN A 57 -0.39 13.56 -2.14
N ARG A 58 -0.69 12.67 -1.20
CA ARG A 58 -2.02 12.48 -0.63
C ARG A 58 -1.98 12.43 0.89
N ILE A 59 -2.86 13.20 1.51
CA ILE A 59 -3.10 13.11 2.95
C ILE A 59 -4.05 11.94 3.23
N ILE A 60 -3.68 11.10 4.19
CA ILE A 60 -4.46 9.97 4.67
C ILE A 60 -4.69 10.10 6.18
N PHE A 61 -5.92 9.80 6.59
CA PHE A 61 -6.31 9.71 8.00
C PHE A 61 -7.23 8.51 8.18
N ARG A 62 -6.98 7.71 9.22
CA ARG A 62 -7.86 6.58 9.56
C ARG A 62 -8.11 6.54 11.05
N LYS A 63 -9.37 6.44 11.46
CA LYS A 63 -9.76 6.41 12.88
C LYS A 63 -9.56 5.04 13.54
N LEU A 64 -9.72 3.95 12.78
CA LEU A 64 -9.70 2.58 13.30
C LEU A 64 -8.52 1.77 12.72
N PRO A 65 -7.99 0.79 13.47
CA PRO A 65 -6.98 -0.14 12.95
C PRO A 65 -7.55 -1.03 11.85
N GLY A 66 -6.66 -1.69 11.11
CA GLY A 66 -7.04 -2.70 10.11
C GLY A 66 -6.07 -2.82 8.95
N VAL A 67 -6.28 -3.83 8.11
CA VAL A 67 -5.45 -4.13 6.93
C VAL A 67 -6.27 -3.84 5.66
N PHE A 68 -5.68 -3.11 4.72
CA PHE A 68 -6.31 -2.69 3.47
C PHE A 68 -5.47 -3.11 2.28
N TYR A 69 -6.11 -3.83 1.37
CA TYR A 69 -5.49 -4.37 0.18
C TYR A 69 -5.81 -3.52 -1.05
N GLY A 70 -4.85 -3.49 -1.95
CA GLY A 70 -4.86 -2.74 -3.19
C GLY A 70 -4.00 -3.42 -4.23
N GLN A 71 -4.05 -2.90 -5.46
CA GLN A 71 -3.23 -3.38 -6.57
C GLN A 71 -2.82 -2.21 -7.46
N CYS A 72 -1.78 -2.41 -8.25
CA CYS A 72 -1.45 -1.48 -9.33
C CYS A 72 -2.66 -1.31 -10.27
N SER A 73 -3.05 -0.07 -10.54
CA SER A 73 -4.21 0.28 -11.39
C SER A 73 -3.83 1.01 -12.68
N GLU A 74 -2.58 0.88 -13.11
CA GLU A 74 -2.06 1.41 -14.38
C GLU A 74 -1.19 0.35 -15.05
N LEU A 75 -1.42 0.08 -16.34
CA LEU A 75 -0.71 -0.99 -17.04
C LEU A 75 0.80 -0.69 -17.09
N CYS A 76 1.59 -1.51 -16.39
CA CYS A 76 3.01 -1.25 -16.18
C CYS A 76 3.95 -2.38 -16.67
N GLY A 77 3.44 -3.33 -17.44
CA GLY A 77 4.22 -4.43 -18.03
C GLY A 77 3.59 -5.80 -17.85
N ILE A 78 4.39 -6.85 -18.10
CA ILE A 78 3.93 -8.26 -18.11
C ILE A 78 3.41 -8.68 -16.73
N ASP A 79 4.11 -8.31 -15.66
CA ASP A 79 3.78 -8.68 -14.29
C ASP A 79 2.87 -7.68 -13.57
N HIS A 80 2.20 -6.80 -14.32
CA HIS A 80 1.33 -5.74 -13.79
C HIS A 80 0.32 -6.23 -12.73
N ARG A 81 -0.25 -7.43 -12.93
CA ARG A 81 -1.22 -8.05 -12.00
C ARG A 81 -0.63 -8.58 -10.69
N PHE A 82 0.69 -8.69 -10.59
CA PHE A 82 1.42 -9.27 -9.46
C PHE A 82 2.10 -8.21 -8.59
N ILE A 83 1.59 -6.97 -8.63
CA ILE A 83 2.07 -5.85 -7.82
C ILE A 83 0.96 -5.42 -6.83
N PRO A 84 0.70 -6.23 -5.78
CA PRO A 84 -0.26 -5.85 -4.75
C PRO A 84 0.30 -4.80 -3.80
N ILE A 85 -0.62 -4.11 -3.13
CA ILE A 85 -0.35 -3.10 -2.11
C ILE A 85 -1.09 -3.54 -0.86
N CYS A 86 -0.41 -3.59 0.27
CA CYS A 86 -1.02 -3.85 1.56
C CYS A 86 -0.65 -2.76 2.55
N LEU A 87 -1.66 -2.10 3.11
CA LEU A 87 -1.50 -1.01 4.05
C LEU A 87 -2.20 -1.34 5.37
N GLU A 88 -1.44 -1.34 6.45
CA GLU A 88 -1.89 -1.74 7.77
C GLU A 88 -1.85 -0.55 8.74
N PHE A 89 -2.97 -0.35 9.44
CA PHE A 89 -3.08 0.64 10.48
C PHE A 89 -3.00 0.00 11.87
N ILE A 90 -1.97 0.37 12.64
CA ILE A 90 -1.70 -0.15 13.99
C ILE A 90 -1.70 0.96 15.04
N SER A 91 -1.60 0.61 16.32
CA SER A 91 -1.48 1.59 17.41
C SER A 91 -0.16 2.35 17.31
N ARG A 92 -0.15 3.60 17.81
CA ARG A 92 1.07 4.42 17.84
C ARG A 92 2.21 3.74 18.61
N GLU A 93 1.89 3.04 19.69
CA GLU A 93 2.87 2.31 20.50
C GLU A 93 3.56 1.21 19.70
N HIS A 94 2.80 0.39 18.99
CA HIS A 94 3.35 -0.66 18.13
C HIS A 94 4.14 -0.05 16.95
N PHE A 95 3.62 1.02 16.35
CA PHE A 95 4.33 1.74 15.29
C PHE A 95 5.70 2.24 15.75
N ASN A 96 5.79 2.83 16.95
CA ASN A 96 7.07 3.31 17.47
C ASN A 96 8.04 2.15 17.75
N LYS A 97 7.55 1.01 18.25
CA LYS A 97 8.40 -0.18 18.48
C LYS A 97 8.99 -0.77 17.20
N LEU A 98 8.28 -0.69 16.07
CA LEU A 98 8.78 -1.17 14.77
C LEU A 98 9.86 -0.26 14.16
N ASN A 99 9.91 1.01 14.58
CA ASN A 99 10.84 2.00 14.03
C ASN A 99 12.06 2.27 14.95
N ASN A 100 12.17 1.55 16.07
CA ASN A 100 13.34 1.55 16.95
C ASN A 100 14.15 0.28 16.72
#